data_AF-A0A346N245-F1
#
_entry.id   AF-A0A346N245-F1
#
_cell.length_a   1.000
_cell.length_b   1.000
_cell.length_c   1.000
_cell.angle_alpha   90.00
_cell.angle_beta   90.00
_cell.angle_gamma   90.00
#
_symmetry.space_group_name_H-M   'P 1'
#
loop_
_entity.id
_entity.type
_entity.pdbx_description
1 polymer ?
#
loop_
_entity_poly.entity_id
_entity_poly.type
_entity_poly.pdbx_seq_one_letter_code
_entity_poly.pdbx_strand_id
1 'polypeptide(L)'
;MLATQVAAAPLPPPPPSGNTIALLEQCSAAMPRAHPWRARQLRRAMFRLQVSMSYRAAGARLSPAERRSAMAAERDSYNLLLETCRPLLT
;
A
#
# COMPACT_ATOMS: atom_id res chain seq x y z
N MET A 1 -7.40 32.82 30.69
CA MET A 1 -6.16 32.34 30.03
C MET A 1 -6.58 31.33 28.98
N LEU A 2 -6.56 31.69 27.69
CA LEU A 2 -6.85 30.76 26.59
C LEU A 2 -5.57 30.04 26.20
N ALA A 3 -5.53 28.72 26.36
CA ALA A 3 -4.45 27.89 25.84
C ALA A 3 -4.71 27.60 24.36
N THR A 4 -3.90 28.22 23.49
CA THR A 4 -3.89 27.97 22.05
C THR A 4 -3.34 26.56 21.80
N GLN A 5 -4.21 25.62 21.45
CA GLN A 5 -3.81 24.28 21.03
C GLN A 5 -3.13 24.38 19.66
N VAL A 6 -1.81 24.27 19.64
CA VAL A 6 -1.02 24.11 18.42
C VAL A 6 -1.35 22.74 17.85
N ALA A 7 -2.21 22.70 16.84
CA ALA A 7 -2.47 21.50 16.07
C ALA A 7 -1.17 21.08 15.38
N ALA A 8 -0.47 20.09 15.94
CA ALA A 8 0.68 19.48 15.33
C ALA A 8 0.27 18.96 13.94
N ALA A 9 0.83 19.56 12.89
CA ALA A 9 0.63 19.08 11.53
C ALA A 9 1.09 17.61 11.50
N PRO A 10 0.27 16.66 11.01
CA PRO A 10 0.69 15.27 10.93
C PRO A 10 1.93 15.19 10.04
N LEU A 11 3.03 14.66 10.58
CA LEU A 11 4.25 14.38 9.83
C LEU A 11 3.89 13.63 8.55
N PRO A 12 4.50 13.97 7.39
CA PRO A 12 4.25 13.26 6.16
C PRO A 12 4.61 11.78 6.37
N PRO A 13 3.70 10.83 6.08
CA PRO A 13 4.04 9.43 6.12
C PRO A 13 5.32 9.12 5.33
N PRO A 14 6.15 8.20 5.84
CA PRO A 14 7.42 7.86 5.21
C PRO A 14 7.21 7.36 3.77
N PRO A 15 8.18 7.59 2.86
CA PRO A 15 8.15 6.99 1.53
C PRO A 15 8.11 5.45 1.65
N PRO A 16 7.58 4.73 0.64
CA PRO A 16 7.60 3.28 0.65
C PRO A 16 9.04 2.83 0.79
N SER A 17 9.29 2.09 1.86
CA SER A 17 10.50 1.30 2.01
C SER A 17 10.60 0.38 0.79
N GLY A 18 11.81 0.03 0.35
CA GLY A 18 12.05 -0.88 -0.78
C GLY A 18 11.33 -2.25 -0.70
N ASN A 19 10.58 -2.51 0.37
CA ASN A 19 9.73 -3.67 0.59
C ASN A 19 8.51 -3.77 -0.35
N THR A 20 7.91 -2.68 -0.83
CA THR A 20 6.66 -2.77 -1.61
C THR A 20 6.88 -3.42 -2.98
N ILE A 21 7.94 -3.03 -3.69
CA ILE A 21 8.30 -3.62 -4.99
C ILE A 21 8.75 -5.07 -4.80
N ALA A 22 9.59 -5.33 -3.79
CA ALA A 22 10.02 -6.69 -3.47
C ALA A 22 8.84 -7.63 -3.18
N LEU A 23 7.83 -7.16 -2.43
CA LEU A 23 6.62 -7.94 -2.17
C LEU A 23 5.85 -8.24 -3.47
N LEU A 24 5.69 -7.25 -4.36
CA LEU A 24 5.04 -7.46 -5.67
C LEU A 24 5.76 -8.53 -6.50
N GLU A 25 7.09 -8.49 -6.54
CA GLU A 25 7.92 -9.45 -7.28
C GLU A 25 7.82 -10.86 -6.67
N GLN A 26 7.96 -11.00 -5.35
CA GLN A 26 7.83 -12.27 -4.64
C GLN A 26 6.47 -12.91 -4.88
N CYS A 27 5.40 -12.12 -4.77
CA CYS A 27 4.03 -12.59 -4.96
C CYS A 27 3.72 -12.93 -6.43
N SER A 28 4.32 -12.20 -7.37
CA SER A 28 4.28 -12.53 -8.79
C SER A 28 4.95 -13.88 -9.07
N ALA A 29 6.15 -14.10 -8.51
CA ALA A 29 6.93 -15.32 -8.69
C ALA A 29 6.26 -16.55 -8.06
N ALA A 30 5.50 -16.39 -6.98
CA ALA A 30 4.75 -17.46 -6.32
C ALA A 30 3.45 -17.83 -7.05
N MET A 31 2.91 -16.93 -7.89
CA MET A 31 1.61 -17.07 -8.54
C MET A 31 1.45 -18.32 -9.44
N PRO A 32 2.46 -18.76 -10.23
CA PRO A 32 2.34 -19.94 -11.09
C PRO A 32 2.14 -21.25 -10.31
N ARG A 33 2.54 -21.29 -9.04
CA ARG A 33 2.39 -22.46 -8.16
C ARG A 33 1.09 -22.42 -7.35
N ALA A 34 0.32 -21.33 -7.45
CA ALA A 34 -0.90 -21.13 -6.69
C ALA A 34 -2.12 -21.76 -7.37
N HIS A 35 -3.08 -22.21 -6.57
CA HIS A 35 -4.40 -22.59 -7.07
C HIS A 35 -5.05 -21.40 -7.84
N PRO A 36 -5.75 -21.62 -8.98
CA PRO A 36 -6.26 -20.55 -9.84
C PRO A 36 -7.13 -19.51 -9.12
N TRP A 37 -7.93 -19.94 -8.14
CA TRP A 37 -8.72 -19.01 -7.31
C TRP A 37 -7.85 -18.04 -6.50
N ARG A 38 -6.75 -18.54 -5.92
CA ARG A 38 -5.81 -17.71 -5.14
C ARG A 38 -4.99 -16.80 -6.05
N ALA A 39 -4.59 -17.29 -7.23
CA ALA A 39 -3.95 -16.45 -8.25
C ALA A 39 -4.81 -15.24 -8.64
N ARG A 40 -6.14 -15.40 -8.77
CA ARG A 40 -7.07 -14.28 -9.00
C ARG A 40 -7.09 -13.28 -7.83
N GLN A 41 -7.09 -13.76 -6.59
CA GLN A 41 -7.04 -12.90 -5.40
C GLN A 41 -5.74 -12.09 -5.34
N LEU A 42 -4.61 -12.74 -5.61
CA LEU A 42 -3.31 -12.08 -5.69
C LEU A 42 -3.26 -10.99 -6.76
N ARG A 43 -3.72 -11.28 -7.98
CA ARG A 43 -3.78 -10.26 -9.05
C ARG A 43 -4.60 -9.04 -8.63
N ARG A 44 -5.74 -9.25 -7.95
CA ARG A 44 -6.57 -8.15 -7.45
C ARG A 44 -5.85 -7.34 -6.36
N ALA A 45 -5.17 -8.01 -5.43
CA ALA A 45 -4.41 -7.34 -4.36
C ALA A 45 -3.22 -6.55 -4.92
N MET A 46 -2.47 -7.14 -5.85
CA MET A 46 -1.37 -6.48 -6.57
C MET A 46 -1.86 -5.25 -7.33
N PHE A 47 -2.97 -5.36 -8.07
CA PHE A 47 -3.57 -4.23 -8.78
C PHE A 47 -3.97 -3.09 -7.84
N ARG A 48 -4.61 -3.42 -6.70
CA ARG A 48 -5.03 -2.42 -5.71
C ARG A 48 -3.83 -1.66 -5.12
N LEU A 49 -2.74 -2.37 -4.85
CA LEU A 49 -1.49 -1.76 -4.38
C LEU A 49 -0.88 -0.84 -5.44
N GLN A 50 -0.79 -1.30 -6.70
CA GLN A 50 -0.26 -0.49 -7.81
C GLN A 50 -1.08 0.81 -8.03
N VAL A 51 -2.41 0.73 -7.94
CA VAL A 51 -3.28 1.91 -8.01
C VAL A 51 -3.05 2.85 -6.82
N SER A 52 -2.88 2.31 -5.62
CA SER A 52 -2.61 3.15 -4.44
C SER A 52 -1.26 3.86 -4.54
N MET A 53 -0.25 3.16 -5.07
CA MET A 53 1.08 3.74 -5.33
C MET A 53 1.02 4.85 -6.38
N SER A 54 0.25 4.69 -7.46
CA SER A 54 0.11 5.73 -8.48
C SER A 54 -0.62 6.97 -7.94
N TYR A 55 -1.64 6.77 -7.09
CA TYR A 55 -2.33 7.86 -6.42
C TYR A 55 -1.41 8.61 -5.45
N ARG A 56 -0.58 7.91 -4.67
CA ARG A 56 0.45 8.56 -3.83
C ARG A 56 1.48 9.32 -4.67
N ALA A 57 1.92 8.75 -5.80
CA ALA A 57 2.88 9.38 -6.70
C ALA A 57 2.32 10.68 -7.33
N ALA A 58 1.01 10.82 -7.45
CA ALA A 58 0.34 12.05 -7.85
C ALA A 58 0.39 13.17 -6.78
N GLY A 59 1.20 13.03 -5.73
CA GLY A 59 1.23 13.88 -4.54
C GLY A 59 1.39 15.39 -4.76
N ALA A 60 1.90 15.85 -5.91
CA ALA A 60 1.93 17.28 -6.27
C ALA A 60 0.54 17.88 -6.54
N ARG A 61 -0.47 17.05 -6.81
CA ARG A 61 -1.85 17.43 -7.10
C ARG A 61 -2.80 17.19 -5.92
N LEU A 62 -2.29 16.65 -4.81
CA LEU A 62 -3.08 16.26 -3.65
C LEU A 62 -2.94 17.28 -2.53
N SER A 63 -4.05 17.61 -1.89
CA SER A 63 -4.05 18.29 -0.60
C SER A 63 -3.35 17.44 0.47
N PRO A 64 -2.91 18.03 1.59
CA PRO A 64 -2.32 17.28 2.69
C PRO A 64 -3.22 16.17 3.25
N ALA A 65 -4.55 16.38 3.24
CA ALA A 65 -5.51 15.38 3.69
C ALA A 65 -5.61 14.20 2.71
N GLU A 66 -5.70 14.47 1.42
CA GLU A 66 -5.71 13.43 0.38
C GLU A 66 -4.41 12.64 0.36
N ARG A 67 -3.27 13.31 0.56
CA ARG A 67 -1.98 12.65 0.65
C ARG A 67 -1.91 11.67 1.83
N ARG A 68 -2.45 12.03 2.99
CA ARG A 68 -2.56 11.09 4.13
C ARG A 68 -3.48 9.91 3.82
N SER A 69 -4.61 10.16 3.18
CA SER A 69 -5.53 9.11 2.74
C SER A 69 -4.87 8.16 1.73
N ALA A 70 -4.13 8.69 0.76
CA ALA A 70 -3.37 7.93 -0.22
C ALA A 70 -2.34 7.00 0.45
N MET A 71 -1.60 7.52 1.43
CA MET A 71 -0.64 6.72 2.18
C MET A 71 -1.29 5.65 3.06
N ALA A 72 -2.45 5.92 3.66
CA ALA A 72 -3.22 4.90 4.37
C ALA A 72 -3.70 3.79 3.41
N ALA A 73 -4.27 4.17 2.26
CA ALA A 73 -4.73 3.23 1.24
C ALA A 73 -3.60 2.35 0.67
N GLU A 74 -2.40 2.90 0.48
CA GLU A 74 -1.22 2.13 0.08
C GLU A 74 -0.85 1.10 1.14
N ARG A 75 -0.85 1.50 2.42
CA ARG A 75 -0.53 0.61 3.54
C ARG A 75 -1.54 -0.52 3.70
N ASP A 76 -2.83 -0.23 3.57
CA ASP A 76 -3.88 -1.25 3.61
C ASP A 76 -3.77 -2.23 2.45
N SER A 77 -3.43 -1.72 1.25
CA SER A 77 -3.24 -2.54 0.06
C SER A 77 -2.00 -3.43 0.17
N TYR A 78 -0.92 -2.92 0.79
CA TYR A 78 0.28 -3.70 1.09
C TYR A 78 -0.06 -4.86 2.05
N ASN A 79 -0.76 -4.58 3.15
CA ASN A 79 -1.15 -5.60 4.12
C ASN A 79 -2.04 -6.68 3.48
N LEU A 80 -3.01 -6.27 2.66
CA LEU A 80 -3.86 -7.19 1.91
C LEU A 80 -3.04 -8.11 0.98
N LEU A 81 -2.08 -7.55 0.24
CA LEU A 81 -1.21 -8.34 -0.61
C LEU A 81 -0.38 -9.32 0.21
N LEU A 82 0.23 -8.86 1.29
CA LEU A 82 1.05 -9.67 2.19
C LEU A 82 0.24 -10.85 2.74
N GLU A 83 -0.96 -10.61 3.28
CA GLU A 83 -1.83 -11.65 3.83
C GLU A 83 -2.28 -12.66 2.77
N THR A 84 -2.61 -12.18 1.56
CA THR A 84 -3.03 -13.05 0.45
C THR A 84 -1.87 -13.91 -0.07
N CYS A 85 -0.65 -13.36 -0.02
CA CYS A 85 0.56 -13.96 -0.57
C CYS A 85 1.29 -14.87 0.42
N ARG A 86 1.21 -14.59 1.72
CA ARG A 86 1.87 -15.34 2.80
C ARG A 86 1.75 -16.86 2.68
N PRO A 87 0.57 -17.45 2.35
CA PRO A 87 0.42 -18.90 2.23
C PRO A 87 1.17 -19.52 1.04
N LEU A 88 1.74 -18.72 0.13
CA LEU A 88 2.49 -19.18 -1.03
C LEU A 88 4.01 -18.97 -0.88
N LEU A 89 4.43 -18.26 0.17
CA LEU A 89 5.82 -17.92 0.46
C LEU A 89 6.47 -18.88 1.48
N THR A 90 5.70 -19.84 1.99
CA THR A 90 6.13 -20.89 2.94
C THR A 90 6.49 -22.17 2.22
#